data_AF-D2D0K8-F1
#
_entry.id   AF-D2D0K8-F1
#
_cell.length_a   1.000
_cell.length_b   1.000
_cell.length_c   1.000
_cell.angle_alpha   90.00
_cell.angle_beta   90.00
_cell.angle_gamma   90.00
#
_symmetry.space_group_name_H-M   'P 1'
#
loop_
_entity.id
_entity.type
_entity.pdbx_description
1 polymer ?
#
loop_
_entity_poly.entity_id
_entity_poly.type
_entity_poly.pdbx_seq_one_letter_code
_entity_poly.pdbx_strand_id
1 'polypeptide(L)'
;MIQSMLTSMLTILFTKNSWYSMILFVTFSSGLMIMFMYMSSISSNEKFYWSIKLTITIILILSTLILTKMDYNFLFKHKWMEQMMTLEENEEKKAISKIISSNKILLFFNVTMLILISLVSISNLINSFEGPLKMTYGKMKEILMKINLFWKLIKFKFFFKKKKKEKKKK
;
A
#
# COMPACT_ATOMS: atom_id res chain seq x y z
N MET A 1 2.40 5.76 14.52
CA MET A 1 2.41 7.23 14.47
C MET A 1 3.71 7.83 14.97
N ILE A 2 4.12 7.56 16.22
CA ILE A 2 5.38 8.14 16.75
C ILE A 2 6.58 7.72 15.89
N GLN A 3 6.70 6.43 15.54
CA GLN A 3 7.75 5.95 14.65
C GLN A 3 7.73 6.65 13.28
N SER A 4 6.56 6.76 12.64
CA SER A 4 6.43 7.37 11.31
C SER A 4 6.72 8.88 11.32
N MET A 5 6.33 9.59 12.38
CA MET A 5 6.71 11.01 12.57
C MET A 5 8.20 11.19 12.82
N LEU A 6 8.82 10.30 13.61
CA LEU A 6 10.27 10.33 13.82
C LEU A 6 11.02 10.04 12.50
N THR A 7 10.53 9.11 11.68
CA THR A 7 11.14 8.83 10.37
C THR A 7 11.01 10.01 9.41
N SER A 8 9.88 10.70 9.35
CA SER A 8 9.74 11.88 8.47
C SER A 8 10.67 13.01 8.92
N MET A 9 10.79 13.25 10.23
CA MET A 9 11.73 14.24 10.77
C MET A 9 13.20 13.87 10.50
N LEU A 10 13.58 12.60 10.66
CA LEU A 10 14.92 12.13 10.29
C LEU A 10 15.20 12.30 8.79
N THR A 11 14.23 12.06 7.92
CA THR A 11 14.43 12.26 6.47
C THR A 11 14.64 13.72 6.08
N ILE A 12 14.07 14.68 6.82
CA ILE A 12 14.35 16.13 6.63
C ILE A 12 15.81 16.43 6.96
N LEU A 13 16.36 15.78 7.99
CA LEU A 13 17.74 15.97 8.40
C LEU A 13 18.74 15.32 7.42
N PHE A 14 18.35 14.22 6.76
CA PHE A 14 19.23 13.51 5.81
C PHE A 14 19.18 14.02 4.38
N THR A 15 18.10 14.70 3.98
CA THR A 15 17.90 15.14 2.60
C THR A 15 17.79 16.65 2.55
N LYS A 16 18.50 17.27 1.59
CA LYS A 16 18.42 18.73 1.39
C LYS A 16 17.04 19.21 0.93
N ASN A 17 16.28 18.33 0.28
CA ASN A 17 14.98 18.63 -0.29
C ASN A 17 13.86 18.12 0.63
N SER A 18 12.95 19.01 1.02
CA SER A 18 11.82 18.75 1.89
C SER A 18 10.68 17.94 1.23
N TRP A 19 10.62 17.87 -0.10
CA TRP A 19 9.50 17.27 -0.85
C TRP A 19 9.26 15.79 -0.49
N TYR A 20 10.32 15.00 -0.34
CA TYR A 20 10.18 13.57 -0.03
C TYR A 20 9.65 13.34 1.39
N SER A 21 10.12 14.12 2.37
CA SER A 21 9.61 14.03 3.74
C SER A 21 8.14 14.48 3.83
N MET A 22 7.76 15.51 3.07
CA MET A 22 6.37 15.97 3.00
C MET A 22 5.43 14.89 2.43
N ILE A 23 5.81 14.23 1.32
CA ILE A 23 5.02 13.16 0.73
C ILE A 23 4.88 11.96 1.69
N LEU A 24 5.96 11.58 2.37
CA LEU A 24 5.94 10.53 3.39
C LEU A 24 4.98 10.88 4.53
N PHE A 25 5.03 12.12 5.03
CA PHE A 25 4.17 12.55 6.13
C PHE A 25 2.68 12.49 5.77
N VAL A 26 2.31 13.03 4.59
CA VAL A 26 0.91 13.06 4.13
C VAL A 26 0.37 11.65 3.89
N THR A 27 1.12 10.78 3.23
CA THR A 27 0.67 9.42 2.90
C THR A 27 0.49 8.52 4.13
N PHE A 28 1.38 8.64 5.13
CA PHE A 28 1.22 7.91 6.39
C PHE A 28 0.06 8.45 7.24
N SER A 29 -0.13 9.78 7.28
CA SER A 29 -1.24 10.39 8.01
C SER A 29 -2.60 10.03 7.42
N SER A 30 -2.76 10.10 6.09
CA SER A 30 -4.02 9.78 5.43
C SER A 30 -4.40 8.30 5.53
N GLY A 31 -3.44 7.38 5.37
CA GLY A 31 -3.68 5.94 5.49
C GLY A 31 -4.10 5.51 6.90
N LEU A 32 -3.50 6.12 7.93
CA LEU A 32 -3.84 5.82 9.32
C LEU A 32 -5.24 6.32 9.70
N MET A 33 -5.67 7.46 9.17
CA MET A 33 -7.03 7.97 9.43
C MET A 33 -8.11 7.01 8.91
N ILE A 34 -7.90 6.42 7.73
CA ILE A 34 -8.82 5.44 7.13
C ILE A 34 -8.85 4.14 7.96
N MET A 35 -7.69 3.63 8.36
CA MET A 35 -7.63 2.45 9.23
C MET A 35 -8.27 2.70 10.60
N PHE A 36 -8.13 3.92 11.15
CA PHE A 36 -8.76 4.29 12.42
C PHE A 36 -10.29 4.25 12.32
N MET A 37 -10.86 4.85 11.27
CA MET A 37 -12.32 4.80 11.04
C MET A 37 -12.84 3.35 10.91
N TYR A 38 -12.09 2.48 10.23
CA TYR A 38 -12.47 1.06 10.10
C TYR A 38 -12.47 0.34 11.45
N MET A 39 -11.39 0.45 12.24
CA MET A 39 -11.28 -0.24 13.53
C MET A 39 -12.26 0.30 14.57
N SER A 40 -12.49 1.63 14.61
CA SER A 40 -13.51 2.21 15.50
C SER A 40 -14.93 1.75 15.16
N SER A 41 -15.19 1.37 13.90
CA SER A 41 -16.51 0.86 13.48
C SER A 41 -16.76 -0.61 13.85
N ILE A 42 -15.71 -1.37 14.20
CA ILE A 42 -15.79 -2.81 14.45
C ILE A 42 -15.58 -3.18 15.92
N SER A 43 -14.83 -2.38 16.69
CA SER A 43 -14.52 -2.71 18.07
C SER A 43 -15.72 -2.55 19.01
N SER A 44 -16.05 -3.62 19.75
CA SER A 44 -16.77 -3.52 21.02
C SER A 44 -15.98 -2.62 21.97
N ASN A 45 -16.69 -1.84 22.79
CA ASN A 45 -16.14 -0.82 23.70
C ASN A 45 -15.41 -1.45 24.93
N GLU A 46 -14.47 -2.37 24.70
CA GLU A 46 -13.77 -3.10 25.76
C GLU A 46 -12.74 -2.20 26.46
N LYS A 47 -12.76 -2.23 27.80
CA LYS A 47 -11.86 -1.43 28.63
C LYS A 47 -10.43 -1.90 28.44
N PHE A 48 -9.54 -0.96 28.10
CA PHE A 48 -8.14 -1.26 27.83
C PHE A 48 -7.39 -1.67 29.11
N TYR A 49 -6.82 -2.87 29.15
CA TYR A 49 -5.94 -3.31 30.24
C TYR A 49 -4.47 -2.99 29.88
N TRP A 50 -3.80 -2.21 30.73
CA TRP A 50 -2.38 -1.91 30.57
C TRP A 50 -1.54 -3.16 30.80
N SER A 51 -0.82 -3.62 29.77
CA SER A 51 0.10 -4.75 29.91
C SER A 51 1.49 -4.28 30.36
N ILE A 52 2.07 -4.97 31.35
CA ILE A 52 3.46 -4.76 31.79
C ILE A 52 4.45 -4.92 30.61
N LYS A 53 4.13 -5.76 29.62
CA LYS A 53 4.96 -5.94 28.43
C LYS A 53 5.07 -4.65 27.62
N LEU A 54 3.96 -3.91 27.46
CA LEU A 54 3.98 -2.62 26.76
C LEU A 54 4.81 -1.57 27.51
N THR A 55 4.70 -1.50 28.83
CA THR A 55 5.47 -0.52 29.61
C THR A 55 6.98 -0.77 29.52
N ILE A 56 7.42 -2.03 29.59
CA ILE A 56 8.84 -2.39 29.43
C ILE A 56 9.36 -2.00 28.04
N THR A 57 8.58 -2.25 26.97
CA THR A 57 8.99 -1.85 25.62
C THR A 57 9.16 -0.34 25.47
N ILE A 58 8.30 0.46 26.10
CA ILE A 58 8.39 1.92 26.07
C ILE A 58 9.65 2.40 26.81
N ILE A 59 9.96 1.81 27.96
CA ILE A 59 11.15 2.16 28.76
C ILE A 59 12.44 1.86 27.98
N LEU A 60 12.53 0.72 27.29
CA LEU A 60 13.68 0.37 26.47
C LEU A 60 13.87 1.32 25.28
N ILE A 61 12.78 1.75 24.65
CA ILE A 61 12.87 2.73 23.55
C ILE A 61 13.37 4.07 24.09
N LEU A 62 12.88 4.53 25.25
CA LEU A 62 13.33 5.78 25.86
C LEU A 62 14.80 5.74 26.29
N SER A 63 15.28 4.61 26.82
CA SER A 63 16.69 4.48 27.24
C SER A 63 17.66 4.55 26.05
N THR A 64 17.29 3.97 24.91
CA THR A 64 18.12 4.07 23.69
C THR A 64 18.21 5.50 23.17
N LEU A 65 17.14 6.29 23.23
CA LEU A 65 17.16 7.70 22.81
C LEU A 65 18.09 8.56 23.67
N ILE A 66 18.14 8.30 24.98
CA ILE A 66 19.02 9.04 25.90
C ILE A 66 20.49 8.74 25.60
N LEU A 67 20.83 7.48 25.32
CA LEU A 67 22.21 7.08 24.99
C LEU A 67 22.72 7.72 23.69
N THR A 68 21.85 7.92 22.69
CA THR A 68 22.24 8.54 21.41
C THR A 68 22.57 10.03 21.49
N LYS A 69 22.21 10.72 22.58
CA LYS A 69 22.51 12.16 22.76
C LYS A 69 23.94 12.46 23.23
N MET A 70 24.73 11.45 23.58
CA MET A 70 26.06 11.65 24.17
C MET A 70 27.14 12.01 23.13
N ASP A 71 26.93 11.74 21.84
CA ASP A 71 27.89 12.09 20.79
C ASP A 71 27.60 13.46 20.16
N TYR A 72 27.80 14.54 20.93
CA TYR A 72 27.78 15.91 20.42
C TYR A 72 28.77 16.13 19.25
N ASN A 73 29.85 15.33 19.20
CA ASN A 73 30.84 15.38 18.12
C ASN A 73 30.32 14.84 16.77
N PHE A 74 29.30 13.98 16.76
CA PHE A 74 28.73 13.47 15.50
C PHE A 74 27.94 14.56 14.76
N LEU A 75 27.20 15.40 15.50
CA LEU A 75 26.46 16.54 14.96
C LEU A 75 27.38 17.62 14.39
N PHE A 76 28.50 17.93 15.06
CA PHE A 76 29.42 18.98 14.63
C PHE A 76 30.28 18.57 13.42
N LYS A 77 30.56 17.26 13.26
CA LYS A 77 31.24 16.71 12.08
C LYS A 77 30.37 16.78 10.81
N HIS A 78 29.06 17.01 10.96
CA HIS A 78 28.10 17.22 9.89
C HIS A 78 28.07 18.66 9.34
N LYS A 79 29.11 19.49 9.59
CA LYS A 79 29.34 20.76 8.86
C LYS A 79 29.46 20.60 7.34
N TRP A 80 29.60 19.37 6.84
CA TRP A 80 29.52 19.06 5.41
C TRP A 80 28.16 19.39 4.78
N MET A 81 27.09 19.44 5.59
CA MET A 81 25.74 19.77 5.12
C MET A 81 25.52 21.29 4.97
N GLU A 82 26.17 22.07 5.82
CA GLU A 82 26.07 23.54 5.84
C GLU A 82 26.80 24.17 4.64
N GLN A 83 27.94 23.60 4.23
CA GLN A 83 28.73 24.06 3.09
C GLN A 83 28.09 23.73 1.72
N MET A 84 27.01 22.95 1.75
CA MET A 84 26.25 22.48 0.60
C MET A 84 24.85 23.10 0.50
N MET A 85 24.49 24.02 1.41
CA MET A 85 23.21 24.75 1.44
C MET A 85 23.16 25.94 0.48
N THR A 86 24.27 26.35 -0.13
CA THR A 86 24.33 27.57 -0.96
C THR A 86 23.98 27.37 -2.43
N LEU A 87 23.68 26.16 -2.88
CA LEU A 87 23.36 25.82 -4.28
C LEU A 87 22.45 24.58 -4.21
N GLU A 88 21.17 24.54 -4.61
CA GLU A 88 20.56 24.94 -5.87
C GLU A 88 19.02 24.83 -5.72
N GLU A 89 18.25 25.88 -6.04
CA GLU A 89 16.79 25.77 -6.30
C GLU A 89 16.46 24.80 -7.47
N ASN A 90 17.49 24.33 -8.20
CA ASN A 90 17.36 23.42 -9.33
C ASN A 90 17.41 21.94 -8.96
N GLU A 91 17.79 21.53 -7.75
CA GLU A 91 17.83 20.11 -7.38
C GLU A 91 16.43 19.47 -7.40
N GLU A 92 15.39 20.21 -6.97
CA GLU A 92 14.01 19.70 -6.96
C GLU A 92 13.49 19.48 -8.38
N LYS A 93 13.64 20.49 -9.25
CA LYS A 93 13.25 20.42 -10.66
C LYS A 93 14.02 19.33 -11.40
N LYS A 94 15.30 19.13 -11.07
CA LYS A 94 16.15 18.07 -11.62
C LYS A 94 15.73 16.68 -11.14
N ALA A 95 15.30 16.54 -9.89
CA ALA A 95 14.79 15.27 -9.36
C ALA A 95 13.48 14.87 -10.07
N ILE A 96 12.55 15.82 -10.25
CA ILE A 96 11.28 15.59 -10.95
C ILE A 96 11.54 15.28 -12.43
N SER A 97 12.38 16.06 -13.11
CA SER A 97 12.70 15.82 -14.53
C SER A 97 13.44 14.50 -14.74
N LYS A 98 14.26 14.05 -13.77
CA LYS A 98 14.91 12.74 -13.80
C LYS A 98 13.92 11.59 -13.70
N ILE A 99 12.81 11.75 -12.98
CA ILE A 99 11.73 10.75 -12.93
C ILE A 99 10.97 10.70 -14.27
N ILE A 100 10.81 11.85 -14.93
CA ILE A 100 10.11 11.97 -16.21
C ILE A 100 11.03 11.63 -17.41
N SER A 101 12.34 11.46 -17.18
CA SER A 101 13.28 11.06 -18.23
C SER A 101 12.89 9.72 -18.88
N SER A 102 13.24 9.55 -20.16
CA SER A 102 12.81 8.43 -21.02
C SER A 102 12.96 7.05 -20.38
N ASN A 103 14.02 6.83 -19.60
CA ASN A 103 14.29 5.54 -18.95
C ASN A 103 13.34 5.21 -17.79
N LYS A 104 12.63 6.19 -17.24
CA LYS A 104 11.70 6.02 -16.10
C LYS A 104 10.22 6.21 -16.45
N ILE A 105 9.90 6.69 -17.66
CA ILE A 105 8.52 6.83 -18.15
C ILE A 105 7.78 5.49 -18.11
N LEU A 106 8.44 4.38 -18.47
CA LEU A 106 7.81 3.05 -18.43
C LEU A 106 7.41 2.63 -17.00
N LEU A 107 8.23 2.99 -16.00
CA LEU A 107 7.93 2.72 -14.59
C LEU A 107 6.74 3.57 -14.13
N PHE A 108 6.69 4.84 -14.53
CA PHE A 108 5.55 5.73 -14.26
C PHE A 108 4.24 5.19 -14.88
N PHE A 109 4.30 4.72 -16.12
CA PHE A 109 3.16 4.11 -16.79
C PHE A 109 2.67 2.85 -16.05
N ASN A 110 3.58 1.98 -15.60
CA ASN A 110 3.20 0.79 -14.83
C ASN A 110 2.54 1.14 -13.49
N VAL A 111 3.04 2.13 -12.76
CA VAL A 111 2.44 2.56 -11.47
C VAL A 111 1.04 3.15 -11.67
N THR A 112 0.85 3.99 -12.69
CA THR A 112 -0.47 4.56 -12.98
C THR A 112 -1.48 3.48 -13.39
N MET A 113 -1.07 2.50 -14.20
CA MET A 113 -1.91 1.35 -14.54
C MET A 113 -2.29 0.50 -13.31
N LEU A 114 -1.36 0.30 -12.36
CA LEU A 114 -1.65 -0.40 -11.11
C LEU A 114 -2.70 0.31 -10.25
N ILE A 115 -2.62 1.64 -10.14
CA ILE A 115 -3.60 2.45 -9.40
C ILE A 115 -4.98 2.41 -10.08
N LEU A 116 -5.01 2.43 -11.42
CA LEU A 116 -6.28 2.30 -12.17
C LEU A 116 -6.94 0.93 -11.95
N ILE A 117 -6.16 -0.15 -12.05
CA ILE A 117 -6.68 -1.51 -11.84
C ILE A 117 -7.17 -1.68 -10.40
N SER A 118 -6.47 -1.11 -9.40
CA SER A 118 -6.90 -1.21 -8.00
C SER A 118 -8.21 -0.46 -7.74
N LEU A 119 -8.40 0.73 -8.33
CA LEU A 119 -9.66 1.46 -8.26
C LEU A 119 -10.84 0.69 -8.89
N VAL A 120 -10.63 0.10 -10.08
CA VAL A 120 -11.65 -0.75 -10.73
C VAL A 120 -11.94 -1.99 -9.89
N SER A 121 -10.91 -2.60 -9.31
CA SER A 121 -11.08 -3.78 -8.44
C SER A 121 -11.84 -3.45 -7.16
N ILE A 122 -11.52 -2.33 -6.50
CA ILE A 122 -12.19 -1.89 -5.27
C ILE A 122 -13.65 -1.51 -5.55
N SER A 123 -13.94 -0.77 -6.62
CA SER A 123 -15.32 -0.43 -7.00
C SER A 123 -16.17 -1.66 -7.34
N ASN A 124 -15.59 -2.67 -8.01
CA ASN A 124 -16.23 -3.95 -8.23
C ASN A 124 -16.44 -4.74 -6.92
N LEU A 125 -15.48 -4.69 -5.98
CA LEU A 125 -15.63 -5.29 -4.67
C LEU A 125 -16.80 -4.67 -3.90
N ILE A 126 -16.89 -3.34 -3.84
CA ILE A 126 -17.98 -2.63 -3.15
C ILE A 126 -19.35 -3.01 -3.72
N ASN A 127 -19.50 -3.09 -5.05
CA ASN A 127 -20.76 -3.52 -5.68
C ASN A 127 -21.09 -5.01 -5.45
N SER A 128 -20.08 -5.84 -5.20
CA SER A 128 -20.28 -7.27 -4.91
C SER A 128 -20.74 -7.51 -3.46
N PHE A 129 -20.33 -6.67 -2.50
CA PHE A 129 -20.73 -6.68 -1.10
C PHE A 129 -22.13 -6.10 -0.90
N GLU A 130 -23.15 -6.80 -1.40
CA GLU A 130 -24.51 -6.62 -0.87
C GLU A 130 -24.52 -7.27 0.52
N GLY A 131 -25.03 -6.59 1.56
CA GLY A 131 -24.98 -7.13 2.92
C GLY A 131 -25.53 -8.57 3.05
N PRO A 132 -25.16 -9.29 4.13
CA PRO A 132 -25.52 -10.71 4.34
C PRO A 132 -27.03 -10.99 4.30
N LEU A 133 -27.87 -9.95 4.39
CA LEU A 133 -29.33 -10.06 4.34
C LEU A 133 -29.94 -10.00 2.92
N LYS A 134 -29.18 -9.62 1.89
CA LYS A 134 -29.65 -9.57 0.49
C LYS A 134 -29.00 -10.62 -0.43
N MET A 135 -27.81 -11.10 -0.07
CA MET A 135 -27.08 -12.14 -0.82
C MET A 135 -27.50 -13.55 -0.39
N THR A 136 -28.51 -14.15 -1.00
CA THR A 136 -28.62 -15.63 -0.90
C THR A 136 -29.16 -16.28 -2.16
N TYR A 137 -30.21 -15.76 -2.80
CA TYR A 137 -30.86 -16.54 -3.88
C TYR A 137 -30.50 -16.12 -5.31
N GLY A 138 -30.44 -14.82 -5.62
CA GLY A 138 -30.21 -14.35 -7.00
C GLY A 138 -28.80 -14.63 -7.53
N LYS A 139 -27.78 -14.16 -6.80
CA LYS A 139 -26.35 -14.37 -7.15
C LYS A 139 -25.95 -15.84 -7.15
N MET A 140 -26.46 -16.65 -6.20
CA MET A 140 -26.18 -18.09 -6.16
C MET A 140 -26.78 -18.82 -7.38
N LYS A 141 -27.99 -18.44 -7.79
CA LYS A 141 -28.65 -18.99 -9.00
C LYS A 141 -27.90 -18.60 -10.28
N GLU A 142 -27.38 -17.37 -10.35
CA GLU A 142 -26.61 -16.91 -11.50
C GLU A 142 -25.23 -17.61 -11.59
N ILE A 143 -24.56 -17.80 -10.45
CA ILE A 143 -23.31 -18.59 -10.37
C ILE A 143 -23.58 -20.04 -10.77
N LEU A 144 -24.64 -20.67 -10.25
CA LEU A 144 -25.04 -22.02 -10.62
C LEU A 144 -25.38 -22.13 -12.12
N MET A 145 -26.06 -21.13 -12.71
CA MET A 145 -26.29 -21.09 -14.16
C MET A 145 -24.99 -20.98 -14.95
N LYS A 146 -24.07 -20.08 -14.55
CA LYS A 146 -22.77 -19.91 -15.22
C LYS A 146 -21.93 -21.19 -15.15
N ILE A 147 -21.90 -21.85 -13.99
CA ILE A 147 -21.21 -23.13 -13.79
C ILE A 147 -21.86 -24.24 -14.64
N ASN A 148 -23.18 -24.35 -14.65
CA ASN A 148 -23.88 -25.39 -15.41
C ASN A 148 -23.69 -25.19 -16.94
N LEU A 149 -23.72 -23.94 -17.40
CA LEU A 149 -23.48 -23.59 -18.80
C LEU A 149 -22.02 -23.85 -19.20
N PHE A 150 -21.07 -23.58 -18.31
CA PHE A 150 -19.66 -23.91 -18.50
C PHE A 150 -19.42 -25.43 -18.61
N TRP A 151 -20.01 -26.24 -17.72
CA TRP A 151 -19.95 -27.71 -17.81
C TRP A 151 -20.62 -28.24 -19.08
N LYS A 152 -21.74 -27.64 -19.50
CA LYS A 152 -22.42 -27.97 -20.75
C LYS A 152 -21.52 -27.71 -21.96
N LEU A 153 -20.81 -26.58 -21.98
CA LEU A 153 -19.85 -26.24 -23.04
C LEU A 153 -18.65 -27.19 -23.06
N ILE A 154 -18.09 -27.56 -21.91
CA ILE A 154 -16.99 -28.53 -21.82
C ILE A 154 -17.44 -29.89 -22.34
N LYS A 155 -18.59 -30.39 -21.89
CA LYS A 155 -19.15 -31.67 -22.31
C LYS A 155 -19.41 -31.68 -23.83
N PHE A 156 -19.92 -30.58 -24.37
CA PHE A 156 -20.13 -30.39 -25.81
C PHE A 156 -18.81 -30.37 -26.60
N LYS A 157 -17.78 -29.67 -26.11
CA LYS A 157 -16.45 -29.61 -26.74
C LYS A 157 -15.77 -30.98 -26.73
N PHE A 158 -15.94 -31.77 -25.67
CA PHE A 158 -15.42 -33.14 -25.58
C PHE A 158 -16.15 -34.12 -26.52
N PHE A 159 -17.47 -33.99 -26.63
CA PHE A 159 -18.29 -34.77 -27.56
C PHE A 159 -17.87 -34.56 -29.03
N PHE A 160 -17.64 -33.31 -29.44
CA PHE A 160 -17.14 -33.01 -30.78
C PHE A 160 -15.72 -33.51 -31.04
N LYS A 161 -14.85 -33.49 -30.02
CA LYS A 161 -13.49 -34.04 -30.13
C LYS A 161 -13.50 -35.56 -30.31
N LYS A 162 -14.45 -36.28 -29.67
CA LYS A 162 -14.63 -37.74 -29.84
C LYS A 162 -15.17 -38.08 -31.23
N LYS A 163 -16.20 -37.36 -31.73
CA LYS A 163 -16.76 -37.55 -33.08
C LYS A 163 -15.74 -37.29 -34.19
N LYS A 164 -14.85 -36.31 -34.04
CA LYS A 164 -13.75 -36.06 -34.99
C LYS A 164 -12.68 -37.16 -34.98
N LYS A 165 -12.43 -37.83 -33.84
CA LYS A 165 -11.49 -38.97 -33.77
C LYS A 165 -12.07 -40.24 -34.40
N GLU A 166 -13.36 -40.49 -34.26
CA GLU A 166 -14.04 -41.64 -34.90
C GLU A 166 -14.14 -41.49 -36.42
N LYS A 167 -14.33 -40.28 -36.94
CA LYS A 167 -14.29 -40.00 -38.39
C LYS A 167 -12.90 -40.05 -39.02
N LYS A 168 -11.82 -40.01 -38.23
CA LYS A 168 -10.43 -40.16 -38.71
C LYS A 168 -9.92 -41.61 -38.63
N LYS A 169 -10.69 -42.52 -38.03
CA LYS A 169 -10.38 -43.95 -37.88
C LYS A 169 -11.22 -44.84 -38.81
N LYS A 170 -12.05 -44.26 -39.66
CA LYS A 170 -12.71 -44.87 -40.82
C LYS A 170 -12.14 -44.20 -42.05
#